data_AF-A0AAD6K1A3-F1
#
_entry.id   AF-A0AAD6K1A3-F1
#
_cell.length_a   1.000
_cell.length_b   1.000
_cell.length_c   1.000
_cell.angle_alpha   90.00
_cell.angle_beta   90.00
_cell.angle_gamma   90.00
#
_symmetry.space_group_name_H-M   'P 1'
#
loop_
_entity.id
_entity.type
_entity.pdbx_description
1 polymer ?
#
loop_
_entity_poly.entity_id
_entity_poly.type
_entity_poly.pdbx_seq_one_letter_code
_entity_poly.pdbx_strand_id
1 'polypeptide(L)'
;MVCQNEPLVQKVCDLYEQISSLESLKPSKDVDMLFTQLVLTCIPPNPIDVDKLCKKTQEMRSNLIRLCGEAEGLLESHFSAILGSYENPLDHLNIFPYYPNYLKLSHLEFNILNQHHTNVPGKVAFVGSGPPSLNLNRASLQSPHHDFLPQL
;
A
#
# COMPACT_ATOMS: atom_id res chain seq x y z
N MET A 1 18.96 6.02 23.97
CA MET A 1 17.54 5.62 23.80
C MET A 1 16.83 6.83 23.20
N VAL A 2 16.46 6.77 21.92
CA VAL A 2 15.87 7.90 21.21
C VAL A 2 14.38 7.88 21.50
N CYS A 3 13.90 8.76 22.38
CA CYS A 3 12.49 8.77 22.76
C CYS A 3 11.66 9.79 21.99
N GLN A 4 12.09 11.06 21.88
CA GLN A 4 11.24 12.13 21.33
C GLN A 4 12.00 13.29 20.63
N ASN A 5 13.33 13.24 20.52
CA ASN A 5 14.11 14.35 19.94
C ASN A 5 14.29 14.27 18.42
N GLU A 6 13.77 13.22 17.77
CA GLU A 6 13.83 13.09 16.31
C GLU A 6 12.58 13.69 15.68
N PRO A 7 12.73 14.68 14.77
CA PRO A 7 11.60 15.34 14.12
C PRO A 7 10.64 14.38 13.42
N LEU A 8 11.18 13.31 12.81
CA LEU A 8 10.38 12.28 12.15
C LEU A 8 9.49 11.52 13.16
N VAL A 9 10.07 11.09 14.28
CA VAL A 9 9.33 10.35 15.31
C VAL A 9 8.23 11.21 15.88
N GLN A 10 8.50 12.49 16.15
CA GLN A 10 7.49 13.41 16.64
C GLN A 10 6.34 13.58 15.63
N LYS A 11 6.66 13.79 14.35
CA LYS A 11 5.63 13.93 13.31
C LYS A 11 4.76 12.68 13.18
N VAL A 12 5.35 11.49 13.25
CA VAL A 12 4.61 10.22 13.23
C VAL A 12 3.74 10.06 14.47
N CYS A 13 4.22 10.44 15.66
CA CYS A 13 3.40 10.47 16.88
C CYS A 13 2.18 11.39 16.72
N ASP A 14 2.37 12.61 16.21
CA ASP A 14 1.28 13.57 16.01
C ASP A 14 0.23 13.06 15.00
N LEU A 15 0.68 12.37 13.95
CA LEU A 15 -0.20 11.73 12.97
C LEU A 15 -0.94 10.53 13.58
N TYR A 16 -0.26 9.73 14.41
CA TYR A 16 -0.88 8.62 15.13
C TYR A 16 -2.00 9.09 16.05
N GLU A 17 -1.80 10.17 16.80
CA GLU A 17 -2.82 10.74 17.68
C GLU A 17 -4.05 11.21 16.88
N GLN A 18 -3.83 11.90 15.75
CA GLN A 18 -4.90 12.33 14.85
C GLN A 18 -5.66 11.13 14.26
N ILE A 19 -4.97 10.15 13.72
CA ILE A 19 -5.58 8.93 13.15
C ILE A 19 -6.37 8.16 14.22
N SER A 20 -5.81 8.03 15.43
CA SER A 20 -6.47 7.32 16.54
C SER A 20 -7.70 8.04 17.07
N SER A 21 -7.83 9.35 16.80
CA SER A 21 -8.98 10.15 17.22
C SER A 21 -10.15 10.13 16.23
N LEU A 22 -9.97 9.56 15.04
CA LEU A 22 -11.02 9.43 14.04
C LEU A 22 -12.12 8.47 14.52
N GLU A 23 -13.37 8.84 14.28
CA GLU A 23 -14.53 7.97 14.58
C GLU A 23 -14.58 6.71 13.70
N SER A 24 -13.97 6.77 12.51
CA SER A 24 -13.99 5.72 11.50
C SER A 24 -12.76 5.81 10.61
N LEU A 25 -12.20 4.65 10.23
CA LEU A 25 -11.10 4.52 9.27
C LEU A 25 -11.59 4.21 7.84
N LYS A 26 -12.91 4.28 7.59
CA LYS A 26 -13.45 4.09 6.24
C LYS A 26 -12.97 5.20 5.29
N PRO A 27 -12.83 4.91 3.99
CA PRO A 27 -12.40 5.90 3.00
C PRO A 27 -13.19 7.21 3.10
N SER A 28 -12.46 8.29 3.29
CA SER A 28 -12.99 9.64 3.43
C SER A 28 -11.85 10.63 3.25
N LYS A 29 -12.18 11.88 2.92
CA LYS A 29 -11.17 12.91 2.65
C LYS A 29 -10.17 13.09 3.81
N ASP A 30 -10.65 13.01 5.05
CA ASP A 30 -9.81 13.23 6.24
C ASP A 30 -8.91 12.02 6.52
N VAL A 31 -9.45 10.80 6.40
CA VAL A 31 -8.69 9.55 6.48
C VAL A 31 -7.60 9.53 5.41
N ASP A 32 -7.97 9.76 4.15
CA ASP A 32 -7.05 9.74 3.01
C ASP A 32 -5.94 10.78 3.17
N MET A 33 -6.27 11.98 3.65
CA MET A 33 -5.30 13.03 3.93
C MET A 33 -4.29 12.60 4.99
N LEU A 34 -4.74 12.07 6.14
CA LEU A 34 -3.87 11.69 7.25
C LEU A 34 -2.93 10.53 6.87
N PHE A 35 -3.46 9.50 6.21
CA PHE A 35 -2.63 8.38 5.73
C PHE A 35 -1.67 8.81 4.62
N THR A 36 -2.08 9.71 3.72
CA THR A 36 -1.17 10.30 2.72
C THR A 36 -0.03 11.05 3.39
N GLN A 37 -0.31 11.87 4.40
CA GLN A 37 0.72 12.58 5.15
C GLN A 37 1.67 11.61 5.87
N LEU A 38 1.14 10.53 6.46
CA LEU A 38 1.96 9.48 7.09
C LEU A 38 2.90 8.81 6.09
N VAL A 39 2.39 8.40 4.93
CA VAL A 39 3.18 7.78 3.87
C VAL A 39 4.28 8.73 3.38
N LEU A 40 3.93 9.97 3.05
CA LEU A 40 4.91 10.97 2.58
C LEU A 40 5.97 11.31 3.64
N THR A 41 5.60 11.25 4.92
CA THR A 41 6.52 11.44 6.04
C THR A 41 7.54 10.29 6.13
N CYS A 42 7.15 9.07 5.79
CA CYS A 42 7.97 7.86 5.92
C CYS A 42 8.75 7.45 4.66
N ILE A 43 8.43 8.01 3.49
CA ILE A 43 9.11 7.69 2.21
C ILE A 43 10.59 8.12 2.19
N PRO A 44 10.97 9.34 2.63
CA PRO A 44 12.36 9.78 2.54
C PRO A 44 13.30 8.92 3.40
N PRO A 45 14.53 8.64 2.92
CA PRO A 45 15.49 7.88 3.70
C PRO A 45 15.81 8.60 5.01
N ASN A 46 15.82 7.85 6.10
CA ASN A 46 16.08 8.39 7.42
C ASN A 46 17.03 7.45 8.19
N PRO A 47 18.08 7.98 8.87
CA PRO A 47 19.06 7.17 9.58
C PRO A 47 18.54 6.55 10.90
N ILE A 48 17.27 6.78 11.26
CA ILE A 48 16.68 6.24 12.48
C ILE A 48 16.68 4.71 12.46
N ASP A 49 17.35 4.15 13.45
CA ASP A 49 17.28 2.74 13.78
C ASP A 49 15.98 2.48 14.55
N VAL A 50 14.98 1.96 13.84
CA VAL A 50 13.65 1.71 14.39
C VAL A 50 13.68 0.71 15.54
N ASP A 51 14.67 -0.17 15.65
CA ASP A 51 14.77 -1.16 16.73
C ASP A 51 15.29 -0.53 18.04
N LYS A 52 15.95 0.62 17.95
CA LYS A 52 16.49 1.38 19.10
C LYS A 52 15.56 2.45 19.64
N LEU A 53 14.35 2.56 19.09
CA LEU A 53 13.30 3.44 19.61
C LEU A 53 12.88 2.99 21.01
N CYS A 54 12.47 3.95 21.83
CA CYS A 54 12.08 3.62 23.20
C CYS A 54 10.73 2.88 23.26
N LYS A 55 10.48 2.15 24.34
CA LYS A 55 9.34 1.23 24.48
C LYS A 55 7.99 1.86 24.12
N LYS A 56 7.74 3.09 24.60
CA LYS A 56 6.52 3.84 24.29
C LYS A 56 6.33 4.06 22.79
N THR A 57 7.40 4.43 22.09
CA THR A 57 7.38 4.66 20.63
C THR A 57 7.20 3.35 19.86
N GLN A 58 7.77 2.24 20.35
CA GLN A 58 7.55 0.91 19.76
C GLN A 58 6.10 0.43 19.90
N GLU A 59 5.49 0.67 21.05
CA GLU A 59 4.08 0.36 21.31
C GLU A 59 3.17 1.20 20.40
N MET A 60 3.44 2.53 20.31
CA MET A 60 2.75 3.41 19.37
C MET A 60 2.88 2.92 17.93
N ARG A 61 4.10 2.57 17.48
CA ARG A 61 4.34 2.05 16.13
C ARG A 61 3.55 0.77 15.86
N SER A 62 3.52 -0.15 16.81
CA SER A 62 2.74 -1.40 16.69
C SER A 62 1.25 -1.11 16.53
N ASN A 63 0.71 -0.16 17.30
CA ASN A 63 -0.68 0.26 17.16
C ASN A 63 -0.94 0.95 15.83
N LEU A 64 -0.03 1.81 15.36
CA LEU A 64 -0.14 2.49 14.08
C LEU A 64 -0.14 1.49 12.92
N ILE A 65 0.71 0.46 12.96
CA ILE A 65 0.71 -0.62 11.95
C ILE A 65 -0.65 -1.33 11.92
N ARG A 66 -1.25 -1.61 13.07
CA ARG A 66 -2.60 -2.21 13.15
C ARG A 66 -3.66 -1.30 12.54
N LEU A 67 -3.62 0.00 12.84
CA LEU A 67 -4.54 0.99 12.25
C LEU A 67 -4.37 1.10 10.73
N CYS A 68 -3.14 1.04 10.23
CA CYS A 68 -2.86 1.00 8.80
C CYS A 68 -3.49 -0.24 8.15
N GLY A 69 -3.33 -1.43 8.76
CA GLY A 69 -3.93 -2.66 8.23
C GLY A 69 -5.46 -2.64 8.24
N GLU A 70 -6.09 -2.05 9.26
CA GLU A 70 -7.54 -1.88 9.32
C GLU A 70 -8.05 -0.90 8.24
N ALA A 71 -7.39 0.25 8.11
CA ALA A 71 -7.72 1.24 7.08
C ALA A 71 -7.55 0.67 5.66
N GLU A 72 -6.46 -0.06 5.41
CA GLU A 72 -6.20 -0.74 4.13
C GLU A 72 -7.32 -1.75 3.82
N GLY A 73 -7.70 -2.60 4.78
CA GLY A 73 -8.79 -3.56 4.58
C GLY A 73 -10.14 -2.90 4.28
N LEU A 74 -10.44 -1.76 4.91
CA LEU A 74 -11.64 -0.97 4.63
C LEU A 74 -11.58 -0.31 3.24
N LEU A 75 -10.42 0.20 2.85
CA LEU A 75 -10.15 0.79 1.53
C LEU A 75 -10.33 -0.27 0.43
N GLU A 76 -9.68 -1.42 0.57
CA GLU A 76 -9.79 -2.54 -0.34
C GLU A 76 -11.24 -3.00 -0.46
N SER A 77 -11.96 -3.15 0.66
CA SER A 77 -13.37 -3.55 0.67
C SER A 77 -14.28 -2.54 -0.04
N HIS A 78 -14.04 -1.24 0.16
CA HIS A 78 -14.79 -0.17 -0.47
C HIS A 78 -14.64 -0.19 -1.99
N PHE A 79 -13.39 -0.20 -2.49
CA PHE A 79 -13.12 -0.22 -3.91
C PHE A 79 -13.47 -1.56 -4.57
N SER A 80 -13.34 -2.65 -3.84
CA SER A 80 -13.84 -3.98 -4.23
C SER A 80 -15.34 -3.98 -4.53
N ALA A 81 -16.14 -3.33 -3.68
CA ALA A 81 -17.58 -3.22 -3.89
C ALA A 81 -17.92 -2.34 -5.10
N ILE A 82 -17.20 -1.22 -5.28
CA ILE A 82 -17.37 -0.34 -6.44
C ILE A 82 -17.00 -1.07 -7.73
N LEU A 83 -15.82 -1.70 -7.78
CA LEU A 83 -15.34 -2.45 -8.94
C LEU A 83 -16.32 -3.57 -9.32
N GLY A 84 -16.81 -4.33 -8.32
CA GLY A 84 -17.78 -5.40 -8.52
C GLY A 84 -19.16 -4.94 -9.01
N SER A 85 -19.44 -3.63 -9.02
CA SER A 85 -20.69 -3.07 -9.56
C SER A 85 -20.64 -2.76 -11.05
N TYR A 86 -19.46 -2.73 -11.68
CA TYR A 86 -19.32 -2.53 -13.12
C TYR A 86 -19.54 -3.83 -13.89
N GLU A 87 -20.06 -3.73 -15.12
CA GLU A 87 -20.19 -4.89 -16.02
C GLU A 87 -18.83 -5.50 -16.37
N ASN A 88 -17.81 -4.66 -16.59
CA ASN A 88 -16.44 -5.06 -16.89
C ASN A 88 -15.46 -4.46 -15.86
N PRO A 89 -15.33 -5.04 -14.65
CA PRO A 89 -14.52 -4.47 -13.57
C PRO A 89 -13.05 -4.22 -13.93
N LEU A 90 -12.49 -5.00 -14.86
CA LEU A 90 -11.09 -4.90 -15.29
C LEU A 90 -10.79 -3.60 -16.06
N ASP A 91 -11.77 -3.01 -16.72
CA ASP A 91 -11.60 -1.75 -17.45
C ASP A 91 -11.58 -0.54 -16.52
N HIS A 92 -11.92 -0.73 -15.24
CA HIS A 92 -12.07 0.31 -14.24
C HIS A 92 -11.07 0.22 -13.09
N LEU A 93 -10.02 -0.60 -13.21
CA LEU A 93 -9.02 -0.78 -12.14
C LEU A 93 -8.31 0.53 -11.75
N ASN A 94 -8.28 1.51 -12.65
CA ASN A 94 -7.70 2.83 -12.44
C ASN A 94 -8.40 3.66 -11.35
N ILE A 95 -9.63 3.29 -10.94
CA ILE A 95 -10.31 3.97 -9.82
C ILE A 95 -9.66 3.67 -8.48
N PHE A 96 -8.96 2.53 -8.36
CA PHE A 96 -8.30 2.17 -7.12
C PHE A 96 -7.05 3.05 -6.92
N PRO A 97 -6.92 3.81 -5.82
CA PRO A 97 -5.89 4.84 -5.66
C PRO A 97 -4.46 4.34 -5.85
N TYR A 98 -4.20 3.08 -5.49
CA TYR A 98 -2.87 2.50 -5.57
C TYR A 98 -2.61 1.69 -6.85
N TYR A 99 -3.55 1.61 -7.79
CA TYR A 99 -3.37 0.86 -9.04
C TYR A 99 -2.06 1.19 -9.79
N PRO A 100 -1.66 2.47 -9.95
CA PRO A 100 -0.37 2.78 -10.57
C PRO A 100 0.84 2.25 -9.80
N ASN A 101 0.76 2.16 -8.47
CA ASN A 101 1.83 1.59 -7.64
C ASN A 101 1.93 0.08 -7.85
N TYR A 102 0.80 -0.62 -7.94
CA TYR A 102 0.77 -2.06 -8.24
C TYR A 102 1.37 -2.39 -9.60
N LEU A 103 1.15 -1.56 -10.63
CA LEU A 103 1.79 -1.75 -11.94
C LEU A 103 3.32 -1.64 -11.85
N LYS A 104 3.83 -0.62 -11.14
CA LYS A 104 5.28 -0.43 -10.95
C LYS A 104 5.90 -1.58 -10.17
N LEU A 105 5.25 -2.03 -9.09
CA LEU A 105 5.73 -3.13 -8.26
C LEU A 105 5.69 -4.46 -9.02
N SER A 106 4.59 -4.77 -9.70
CA SER A 106 4.47 -5.98 -10.53
C SER A 106 5.55 -6.03 -11.61
N HIS A 107 5.86 -4.89 -12.24
CA HIS A 107 6.90 -4.81 -13.24
C HIS A 107 8.30 -5.05 -12.64
N LEU A 108 8.57 -4.49 -11.46
CA LEU A 108 9.81 -4.75 -10.73
C LEU A 108 9.97 -6.23 -10.37
N GLU A 109 8.93 -6.85 -9.81
CA GLU A 109 8.90 -8.27 -9.44
C GLU A 109 9.11 -9.18 -10.65
N PHE A 110 8.43 -8.89 -11.76
CA PHE A 110 8.59 -9.62 -13.01
C PHE A 110 10.01 -9.52 -13.57
N ASN A 111 10.62 -8.33 -13.52
CA ASN A 111 11.99 -8.12 -13.98
C ASN A 111 13.00 -8.90 -13.12
N ILE A 112 12.83 -8.90 -11.79
CA ILE A 112 13.65 -9.71 -10.88
C ILE A 112 13.48 -11.20 -11.19
N LEU A 113 12.25 -11.66 -11.40
CA LEU A 113 11.97 -13.04 -11.74
C LEU A 113 12.67 -13.48 -13.04
N ASN A 114 12.60 -12.65 -14.10
CA ASN A 114 13.22 -12.93 -15.39
C ASN A 114 14.76 -12.97 -15.34
N GLN A 115 15.39 -12.30 -14.37
CA GLN A 115 16.84 -12.40 -14.17
C GLN A 115 17.27 -13.79 -13.66
N HIS A 116 16.37 -14.50 -12.97
CA HIS A 116 16.65 -15.78 -12.34
C HIS A 116 15.96 -16.97 -12.99
N HIS A 117 14.98 -16.73 -13.87
CA HIS A 117 14.23 -17.74 -14.60
C HIS A 117 14.16 -17.40 -16.08
N THR A 118 14.64 -18.31 -16.93
CA THR A 118 14.67 -18.11 -18.39
C THR A 118 13.31 -18.33 -19.06
N ASN A 119 12.37 -18.98 -18.37
CA ASN A 119 11.04 -19.29 -18.89
C ASN A 119 9.98 -18.61 -18.02
N VAL A 120 8.97 -18.03 -18.64
CA VAL A 120 7.81 -17.47 -17.94
C VAL A 120 7.07 -18.59 -17.20
N PRO A 121 6.78 -18.46 -15.89
CA PRO A 121 6.04 -19.48 -15.16
C PRO A 121 4.64 -19.69 -15.74
N GLY A 122 4.28 -20.94 -16.03
CA GLY A 122 2.93 -21.29 -16.46
C GLY A 122 1.89 -21.29 -15.33
N LYS A 123 2.32 -21.17 -14.06
CA LYS A 123 1.47 -21.17 -12.87
C LYS A 123 2.05 -20.23 -11.83
N VAL A 124 1.21 -19.37 -11.27
CA VAL A 124 1.55 -18.43 -10.20
C VAL A 124 0.49 -18.54 -9.12
N ALA A 125 0.92 -18.53 -7.85
CA ALA A 125 0.04 -18.47 -6.69
C ALA A 125 0.33 -17.17 -5.94
N PHE A 126 -0.72 -16.38 -5.70
CA PHE A 126 -0.67 -15.18 -4.86
C PHE A 126 -1.25 -15.53 -3.48
N VAL A 127 -0.46 -15.37 -2.43
CA VAL A 127 -0.89 -15.65 -1.05
C VAL A 127 -1.13 -14.32 -0.34
N GLY A 128 -2.32 -14.13 0.24
CA GLY A 128 -2.70 -12.89 0.93
C GLY A 128 -3.24 -11.80 0.00
N SER A 129 -4.03 -12.14 -1.01
CA SER A 129 -4.54 -11.22 -2.04
C SER A 129 -5.58 -10.19 -1.57
N GLY A 130 -5.88 -10.12 -0.28
CA GLY A 130 -6.98 -9.28 0.22
C GLY A 130 -8.37 -9.78 -0.20
N PRO A 131 -9.41 -8.92 -0.13
CA PRO A 131 -10.78 -9.25 -0.47
C PRO A 131 -10.93 -9.85 -1.88
N PRO A 132 -11.86 -10.81 -2.06
CA PRO A 132 -11.92 -11.67 -3.25
C PRO A 132 -12.19 -10.96 -4.60
N SER A 133 -12.64 -9.69 -4.62
CA SER A 133 -12.88 -8.93 -5.86
C SER A 133 -11.69 -8.10 -6.34
N LEU A 134 -10.63 -7.93 -5.55
CA LEU A 134 -9.44 -7.16 -5.95
C LEU A 134 -8.37 -8.08 -6.58
N ASN A 135 -8.69 -8.75 -7.70
CA ASN A 135 -7.69 -9.49 -8.47
C ASN A 135 -6.81 -8.55 -9.34
N LEU A 136 -6.30 -7.46 -8.77
CA LEU A 136 -5.44 -6.49 -9.48
C LEU A 136 -4.17 -7.16 -10.05
N ASN A 137 -3.59 -8.11 -9.31
CA ASN A 137 -2.38 -8.83 -9.70
C ASN A 137 -2.59 -9.80 -10.88
N ARG A 138 -3.84 -10.19 -11.16
CA ARG A 138 -4.14 -10.96 -12.39
C ARG A 138 -4.17 -10.06 -13.61
N ALA A 139 -4.66 -8.82 -13.49
CA ALA A 139 -4.71 -7.89 -14.62
C ALA A 139 -3.31 -7.48 -15.11
N SER A 140 -2.35 -7.30 -14.19
CA SER A 140 -0.95 -7.00 -14.55
C SER A 140 -0.24 -8.16 -15.26
N LEU A 141 -0.65 -9.41 -15.01
CA LEU A 141 -0.10 -10.59 -15.70
C LEU A 141 -0.86 -10.99 -16.97
N GLN A 142 -2.11 -10.55 -17.11
CA GLN A 142 -2.98 -10.94 -18.23
C GLN A 142 -2.93 -9.99 -19.41
N SER A 143 -2.27 -8.81 -19.35
CA SER A 143 -2.18 -7.90 -20.50
C SER A 143 -1.32 -8.51 -21.62
N PRO A 144 -1.92 -9.01 -22.72
CA PRO A 144 -1.19 -9.49 -23.87
C PRO A 144 -1.20 -8.36 -24.89
N HIS A 145 -0.03 -7.79 -25.21
CA HIS A 145 0.09 -6.68 -26.17
C HIS A 145 -0.47 -5.34 -25.70
N HIS A 146 0.27 -4.67 -24.81
CA HIS A 146 0.57 -3.28 -25.12
C HIS A 146 2.08 -3.14 -25.17
N ASP A 147 2.59 -2.83 -26.36
CA ASP A 147 3.97 -2.42 -26.57
C ASP A 147 4.28 -1.24 -25.64
N PHE A 148 4.83 -1.54 -24.47
CA PHE A 148 5.52 -0.56 -23.64
C PHE A 148 6.86 -0.26 -24.30
N LEU A 149 6.80 0.50 -25.40
CA LEU A 149 7.98 1.15 -25.94
C LEU A 149 8.52 2.13 -24.89
N PRO A 150 9.85 2.14 -24.65
CA PRO A 150 10.43 3.10 -23.74
C PRO A 150 10.45 4.46 -24.45
N GLN A 151 9.71 5.43 -23.92
CA GLN A 151 10.02 6.83 -24.17
C GLN A 151 10.53 7.46 -22.88
N LEU A 152 11.73 8.02 -23.03
CA LEU A 152 12.51 8.84 -22.11
C LEU A 152 11.67 9.93 -21.44
#